data_AF-A0A7J6LQ21-F1
#
_entry.id   AF-A0A7J6LQ21-F1
#
_cell.length_a   1.000
_cell.length_b   1.000
_cell.length_c   1.000
_cell.angle_alpha   90.00
_cell.angle_beta   90.00
_cell.angle_gamma   90.00
#
_symmetry.space_group_name_H-M   'P 1'
#
loop_
_entity.id
_entity.type
_entity.pdbx_description
1 polymer ?
#
loop_
_entity_poly.entity_id
_entity_poly.type
_entity_poly.pdbx_seq_one_letter_code
_entity_poly.pdbx_strand_id
1 'polypeptide(L)'
;MLSRLTLATTLYWTLSGVSAAAIDCSAGDSYCASVSPGSYCKYYDTPSLCQGTTIPCSCTGGTTSTSSTKFLGTTTTTTKPTTTVSTTRPPATSRPDGSIRFGTYSWSQDYWRSGDPSLTEFGASDMGKLWNSGDVYVNIADDTNYDRIHDQEKLLPWMKDWRRRTGNIERIWLTYGDISRGSGSRMVKFVNTFGTYLENFVSAEDMEGIAPIGLSYDVEHMQPEDIKKTLLKAQQMKEDVSKKMGYPTGSLFIDFAIEGQKNTLGTQYIMEYADHATMMLYRNAIDGDYADDLVYRMNYMMSEQCAVCTQPGWENLKAKITIMLEGSCTVGKYCHKLSMCADDTTRYPDPSGGVEYAWDLLNELKARTVSDGILTQEQFDSLYDINGSLYVIHNWEWVRCYYGDDFSRKMGYSDCLSQYHELAGKCRAD
;
A
#
# COMPACT_ATOMS: atom_id res chain seq x y z
N MET A 1 41.84 -41.41 -47.06
CA MET A 1 42.37 -41.46 -45.69
C MET A 1 41.60 -40.46 -44.83
N LEU A 2 40.94 -40.98 -43.80
CA LEU A 2 40.32 -40.34 -42.63
C LEU A 2 39.28 -39.22 -42.81
N SER A 3 38.03 -39.66 -42.74
CA SER A 3 36.87 -38.93 -42.21
C SER A 3 37.06 -38.64 -40.71
N ARG A 4 36.75 -37.43 -40.24
CA ARG A 4 36.62 -37.10 -38.81
C ARG A 4 35.18 -36.70 -38.52
N LEU A 5 34.42 -37.67 -38.01
CA LEU A 5 33.18 -37.46 -37.25
C LEU A 5 33.52 -36.75 -35.93
N THR A 6 32.79 -35.68 -35.61
CA THR A 6 32.74 -35.12 -34.26
C THR A 6 31.41 -35.55 -33.65
N LEU A 7 31.44 -36.45 -32.65
CA LEU A 7 30.27 -36.82 -31.87
C LEU A 7 29.92 -35.65 -30.93
N ALA A 8 28.72 -35.09 -31.07
CA ALA A 8 28.10 -34.25 -30.05
C ALA A 8 27.32 -35.18 -29.09
N THR A 9 27.84 -35.34 -27.88
CA THR A 9 27.16 -36.09 -26.81
C THR A 9 26.14 -35.17 -26.16
N THR A 10 24.86 -35.39 -26.45
CA THR A 10 23.74 -34.68 -25.81
C THR A 10 23.52 -35.28 -24.42
N LEU A 11 23.80 -34.51 -23.37
CA LEU A 11 23.54 -34.89 -21.99
C LEU A 11 22.09 -34.52 -21.64
N TYR A 12 21.17 -35.49 -21.72
CA TYR A 12 19.81 -35.37 -21.21
C TYR A 12 19.85 -35.40 -19.68
N TRP A 13 19.59 -34.26 -19.04
CA TRP A 13 19.23 -34.21 -17.62
C TRP A 13 17.73 -34.45 -17.50
N THR A 14 17.34 -35.66 -17.09
CA THR A 14 16.00 -35.94 -16.57
C THR A 14 15.90 -35.39 -15.15
N LEU A 15 15.39 -34.17 -14.99
CA LEU A 15 14.94 -33.68 -13.70
C LEU A 15 13.68 -34.48 -13.30
N SER A 16 13.91 -35.47 -12.43
CA SER A 16 12.86 -36.12 -11.67
C SER A 16 12.31 -35.10 -10.68
N GLY A 17 11.10 -34.62 -10.94
CA GLY A 17 10.38 -33.71 -10.05
C GLY A 17 10.08 -34.39 -8.72
N VAL A 18 10.83 -34.03 -7.69
CA VAL A 18 10.38 -34.22 -6.31
C VAL A 18 9.44 -33.06 -6.02
N SER A 19 8.14 -33.31 -6.12
CA SER A 19 7.13 -32.41 -5.57
C SER A 19 7.43 -32.29 -4.06
N ALA A 20 7.79 -31.09 -3.61
CA ALA A 20 7.78 -30.78 -2.19
C ALA A 20 6.32 -30.91 -1.74
N ALA A 21 5.99 -32.04 -1.11
CA ALA A 21 4.71 -32.19 -0.44
C ALA A 21 4.57 -31.01 0.54
N ALA A 22 3.50 -30.23 0.40
CA ALA A 22 3.14 -29.23 1.40
C ALA A 22 3.10 -29.95 2.75
N ILE A 23 3.92 -29.49 3.71
CA ILE A 23 3.96 -30.08 5.04
C ILE A 23 2.61 -29.79 5.69
N ASP A 24 1.78 -30.82 5.88
CA ASP A 24 0.54 -30.73 6.63
C ASP A 24 0.88 -30.52 8.11
N CYS A 25 0.56 -29.33 8.63
CA CYS A 25 0.78 -28.95 10.03
C CYS A 25 -0.51 -28.83 10.84
N SER A 26 -1.62 -29.42 10.37
CA SER A 26 -2.93 -29.34 11.03
C SER A 26 -2.92 -29.74 12.51
N ALA A 27 -2.07 -30.68 12.91
CA ALA A 27 -1.88 -31.08 14.30
C ALA A 27 -1.21 -29.98 15.16
N GLY A 28 -0.21 -29.30 14.60
CA GLY A 28 0.45 -28.16 15.25
C GLY A 28 -0.49 -26.96 15.36
N ASP A 29 -1.26 -26.68 14.31
CA ASP A 29 -2.24 -25.61 14.29
C ASP A 29 -3.36 -25.85 15.30
N SER A 30 -3.86 -27.09 15.40
CA SER A 30 -4.88 -27.47 16.39
C SER A 30 -4.37 -27.32 17.83
N TYR A 31 -3.11 -27.68 18.09
CA TYR A 31 -2.48 -27.47 19.39
C TYR A 31 -2.39 -25.97 19.72
N CYS A 32 -1.92 -25.16 18.77
CA CYS A 32 -1.79 -23.73 18.97
C CYS A 32 -3.16 -23.04 19.18
N ALA A 33 -4.19 -23.45 18.45
CA ALA A 33 -5.55 -22.95 18.64
C ALA A 33 -6.13 -23.30 20.03
N SER A 34 -5.70 -24.41 20.63
CA SER A 34 -6.09 -24.78 22.01
C SER A 34 -5.39 -23.96 23.09
N VAL A 35 -4.21 -23.42 22.78
CA VAL A 35 -3.41 -22.55 23.66
C VAL A 35 -3.90 -21.11 23.59
N SER A 36 -4.16 -20.62 22.37
CA SER A 36 -4.68 -19.28 22.11
C SER A 36 -5.66 -19.37 20.94
N PRO A 37 -6.97 -19.05 21.14
CA PRO A 37 -7.95 -19.12 20.07
C PRO A 37 -7.51 -18.31 18.85
N GLY A 38 -7.49 -18.94 17.66
CA GLY A 38 -7.04 -18.32 16.41
C GLY A 38 -5.53 -18.41 16.14
N SER A 39 -4.73 -18.94 17.06
CA SER A 39 -3.30 -19.19 16.83
C SER A 39 -3.07 -20.44 15.97
N TYR A 40 -2.00 -20.42 15.18
CA TYR A 40 -1.50 -21.56 14.38
C TYR A 40 0.00 -21.78 14.62
N CYS A 41 0.55 -22.92 14.18
CA CYS A 41 1.95 -23.27 14.39
C CYS A 41 2.85 -22.70 13.30
N LYS A 42 3.83 -21.87 13.68
CA LYS A 42 4.85 -21.37 12.75
C LYS A 42 5.94 -22.41 12.55
N TYR A 43 5.62 -23.48 11.84
CA TYR A 43 6.53 -24.61 11.59
C TYR A 43 7.78 -24.25 10.77
N TYR A 44 7.76 -23.09 10.11
CA TYR A 44 8.87 -22.52 9.37
C TYR A 44 9.84 -21.71 10.25
N ASP A 45 9.51 -21.46 11.53
CA ASP A 45 10.42 -20.84 12.51
C ASP A 45 11.23 -21.90 13.28
N THR A 46 12.42 -21.54 13.78
CA THR A 46 13.28 -22.39 14.63
C THR A 46 13.63 -21.67 15.95
N PRO A 47 13.11 -22.11 17.11
CA PRO A 47 12.15 -23.21 17.27
C PRO A 47 10.78 -22.86 16.68
N SER A 48 10.01 -23.87 16.28
CA SER A 48 8.64 -23.65 15.81
C SER A 48 7.74 -23.30 17.00
N LEU A 49 7.06 -22.16 16.93
CA LEU A 49 6.25 -21.61 18.02
C LEU A 49 4.82 -21.33 17.58
N CYS A 50 3.87 -21.39 18.52
CA CYS A 50 2.50 -20.95 18.27
C CYS A 50 2.44 -19.43 18.09
N GLN A 51 1.75 -18.98 17.04
CA GLN A 51 1.56 -17.57 16.72
C GLN A 51 1.07 -16.75 17.93
N GLY A 52 1.74 -15.64 18.20
CA GLY A 52 1.43 -14.79 19.36
C GLY A 52 1.90 -15.33 20.72
N THR A 53 2.64 -16.44 20.77
CA THR A 53 3.14 -17.02 22.03
C THR A 53 4.61 -17.46 21.94
N THR A 54 5.19 -17.84 23.08
CA THR A 54 6.52 -18.49 23.16
C THR A 54 6.41 -20.01 23.33
N ILE A 55 5.22 -20.59 23.13
CA ILE A 55 4.97 -22.01 23.36
C ILE A 55 5.40 -22.81 22.11
N PRO A 56 6.30 -23.80 22.25
CA PRO A 56 6.74 -24.63 21.13
C PRO A 56 5.60 -25.46 20.54
N CYS A 57 5.63 -25.63 19.22
CA CYS A 57 4.71 -26.48 18.47
C CYS A 57 5.48 -27.37 17.48
N SER A 58 4.84 -28.43 17.01
CA SER A 58 5.39 -29.34 16.00
C SER A 58 4.28 -29.84 15.07
N CYS A 59 4.58 -30.03 13.79
CA CYS A 59 3.66 -30.66 12.83
C CYS A 59 3.57 -32.17 13.01
N THR A 60 4.52 -32.78 13.71
CA THR A 60 4.47 -34.19 14.10
C THR A 60 3.87 -34.26 15.50
N GLY A 61 2.62 -34.71 15.59
CA GLY A 61 1.92 -34.86 16.87
C GLY A 61 2.72 -35.69 17.86
N GLY A 62 3.24 -35.05 18.92
CA GLY A 62 4.01 -35.70 19.97
C GLY A 62 4.46 -34.70 21.04
N THR A 63 3.83 -34.75 22.21
CA THR A 63 4.22 -34.04 23.43
C THR A 63 5.67 -34.32 23.82
N THR A 64 6.49 -33.28 24.01
CA THR A 64 7.66 -33.36 24.91
C THR A 64 7.96 -32.02 25.57
N SER A 65 7.90 -32.04 26.90
CA SER A 65 8.38 -31.07 27.87
C SER A 65 9.90 -30.81 27.78
N THR A 66 10.39 -29.59 28.03
CA THR A 66 11.14 -29.22 29.27
C THR A 66 11.74 -27.79 29.25
N SER A 67 11.52 -27.07 30.36
CA SER A 67 12.44 -26.23 31.18
C SER A 67 13.21 -25.02 30.64
N SER A 68 12.74 -23.84 31.10
CA SER A 68 13.45 -22.75 31.83
C SER A 68 14.86 -22.29 31.43
N THR A 69 15.03 -20.97 31.29
CA THR A 69 15.82 -20.15 32.25
C THR A 69 15.51 -18.66 32.11
N LYS A 70 15.38 -17.99 33.26
CA LYS A 70 15.33 -16.53 33.44
C LYS A 70 16.70 -15.92 33.13
N PHE A 71 16.74 -14.73 32.53
CA PHE A 71 17.82 -13.77 32.77
C PHE A 71 17.28 -12.36 32.95
N LEU A 72 17.66 -11.78 34.09
CA LEU A 72 17.47 -10.40 34.50
C LEU A 72 18.69 -9.59 34.02
N GLY A 73 18.48 -8.35 33.58
CA GLY A 73 19.58 -7.46 33.22
C GLY A 73 19.13 -6.01 33.00
N THR A 74 19.01 -5.27 34.10
CA THR A 74 18.90 -3.81 34.20
C THR A 74 20.07 -3.11 33.50
N THR A 75 19.92 -1.86 33.01
CA THR A 75 20.74 -0.66 33.35
C THR A 75 20.48 0.52 32.38
N THR A 76 19.84 1.55 32.94
CA THR A 76 20.14 3.00 32.91
C THR A 76 20.03 3.86 31.64
N THR A 77 19.18 4.86 31.82
CA THR A 77 18.86 6.08 31.08
C THR A 77 20.04 7.04 30.90
N THR A 78 20.12 7.73 29.76
CA THR A 78 20.78 9.04 29.66
C THR A 78 20.05 9.92 28.63
N THR A 79 19.27 10.88 29.12
CA THR A 79 18.60 11.92 28.34
C THR A 79 19.59 13.04 27.97
N LYS A 80 19.67 13.39 26.68
CA LYS A 80 20.36 14.57 26.17
C LYS A 80 19.32 15.64 25.80
N PRO A 81 19.60 16.95 25.98
CA PRO A 81 18.61 18.00 25.78
C PRO A 81 18.40 18.29 24.29
N THR A 82 17.14 18.31 23.83
CA THR A 82 16.76 18.72 22.48
C THR A 82 16.48 20.22 22.47
N THR A 83 17.25 20.94 21.65
CA THR A 83 17.10 22.37 21.37
C THR A 83 15.90 22.56 20.43
N THR A 84 14.89 23.33 20.86
CA THR A 84 13.71 23.65 20.07
C THR A 84 14.07 24.69 18.99
N VAL A 85 14.10 24.28 17.73
CA VAL A 85 14.16 25.20 16.59
C VAL A 85 12.72 25.51 16.16
N SER A 86 12.33 26.77 16.30
CA SER A 86 11.06 27.29 15.78
C SER A 86 11.17 27.40 14.26
N THR A 87 10.59 26.46 13.52
CA THR A 87 10.47 26.51 12.06
C THR A 87 9.20 27.24 11.66
N THR A 88 9.39 28.39 11.01
CA THR A 88 8.32 29.11 10.32
C THR A 88 7.78 28.25 9.18
N ARG A 89 6.48 27.95 9.24
CA ARG A 89 5.67 27.15 8.31
C ARG A 89 5.97 27.49 6.83
N PRO A 90 6.44 26.54 6.00
CA PRO A 90 6.42 26.69 4.54
C PRO A 90 4.96 26.81 4.07
N PRO A 91 4.66 27.61 3.02
CA PRO A 91 3.30 27.73 2.53
C PRO A 91 2.80 26.36 2.05
N ALA A 92 1.73 25.88 2.68
CA ALA A 92 1.08 24.63 2.32
C ALA A 92 0.57 24.69 0.88
N THR A 93 0.70 23.58 0.17
CA THR A 93 0.02 23.22 -1.08
C THR A 93 -1.50 23.07 -0.90
N SER A 94 -2.12 23.92 -0.07
CA SER A 94 -3.56 23.95 0.09
C SER A 94 -4.21 24.48 -1.18
N ARG A 95 -5.38 23.96 -1.53
CA ARG A 95 -6.27 24.63 -2.49
C ARG A 95 -6.52 26.08 -2.04
N PRO A 96 -6.99 26.96 -2.94
CA PRO A 96 -7.40 28.31 -2.56
C PRO A 96 -8.46 28.34 -1.43
N ASP A 97 -9.20 27.25 -1.24
CA ASP A 97 -10.19 27.05 -0.18
C ASP A 97 -9.58 26.50 1.14
N GLY A 98 -8.27 26.22 1.18
CA GLY A 98 -7.57 25.71 2.34
C GLY A 98 -7.51 24.18 2.47
N SER A 99 -8.13 23.41 1.56
CA SER A 99 -8.15 21.94 1.66
C SER A 99 -6.80 21.29 1.34
N ILE A 100 -6.55 20.15 1.99
CA ILE A 100 -5.35 19.33 1.85
C ILE A 100 -5.70 18.08 1.03
N ARG A 101 -4.95 17.83 -0.05
CA ARG A 101 -5.15 16.67 -0.95
C ARG A 101 -4.39 15.45 -0.45
N PHE A 102 -4.68 15.03 0.78
CA PHE A 102 -4.15 13.77 1.28
C PHE A 102 -5.03 12.62 0.82
N GLY A 103 -4.43 11.59 0.24
CA GLY A 103 -5.14 10.40 -0.20
C GLY A 103 -5.47 9.46 0.97
N THR A 104 -6.57 8.73 0.83
CA THR A 104 -6.99 7.67 1.75
C THR A 104 -6.95 6.32 1.04
N TYR A 105 -6.33 5.31 1.66
CA TYR A 105 -6.29 3.96 1.10
C TYR A 105 -6.84 2.93 2.08
N SER A 106 -7.80 2.13 1.62
CA SER A 106 -8.51 1.13 2.42
C SER A 106 -8.45 -0.26 1.78
N TRP A 107 -8.20 -1.27 2.61
CA TRP A 107 -8.24 -2.67 2.18
C TRP A 107 -9.62 -3.31 2.23
N SER A 108 -10.49 -2.86 3.14
CA SER A 108 -11.76 -3.53 3.33
C SER A 108 -12.69 -3.31 2.15
N GLN A 109 -13.27 -4.41 1.65
CA GLN A 109 -14.34 -4.35 0.66
C GLN A 109 -15.68 -3.95 1.31
N ASP A 110 -15.79 -3.98 2.65
CA ASP A 110 -17.05 -3.76 3.36
C ASP A 110 -17.64 -2.36 3.15
N TYR A 111 -16.81 -1.36 2.85
CA TYR A 111 -17.27 0.02 2.63
C TYR A 111 -18.23 0.18 1.45
N TRP A 112 -18.11 -0.68 0.43
CA TRP A 112 -19.00 -0.68 -0.73
C TRP A 112 -19.82 -1.97 -0.83
N ARG A 113 -19.29 -3.11 -0.36
CA ARG A 113 -19.90 -4.42 -0.50
C ARG A 113 -20.92 -4.74 0.60
N SER A 114 -20.53 -4.47 1.84
CA SER A 114 -21.34 -4.75 3.05
C SER A 114 -22.09 -3.51 3.53
N GLY A 115 -21.75 -2.34 3.00
CA GLY A 115 -22.39 -1.07 3.31
C GLY A 115 -21.91 -0.44 4.60
N ASP A 116 -20.68 -0.73 5.05
CA ASP A 116 -20.06 -0.01 6.16
C ASP A 116 -19.92 1.48 5.78
N PRO A 117 -20.64 2.40 6.44
CA PRO A 117 -20.66 3.80 6.05
C PRO A 117 -19.42 4.57 6.53
N SER A 118 -18.58 3.96 7.38
CA SER A 118 -17.59 4.68 8.17
C SER A 118 -16.54 5.44 7.34
N LEU A 119 -16.11 4.88 6.20
CA LEU A 119 -15.24 5.57 5.23
C LEU A 119 -15.94 6.79 4.60
N THR A 120 -17.18 6.63 4.11
CA THR A 120 -17.95 7.71 3.50
C THR A 120 -18.35 8.79 4.51
N GLU A 121 -18.68 8.40 5.75
CA GLU A 121 -18.99 9.32 6.85
C GLU A 121 -17.77 10.13 7.26
N PHE A 122 -16.60 9.49 7.33
CA PHE A 122 -15.33 10.18 7.51
C PHE A 122 -15.11 11.22 6.41
N GLY A 123 -15.16 10.82 5.14
CA GLY A 123 -14.95 11.74 4.01
C GLY A 123 -15.99 12.87 3.93
N ALA A 124 -17.20 12.65 4.45
CA ALA A 124 -18.27 13.65 4.48
C ALA A 124 -18.15 14.64 5.66
N SER A 125 -17.40 14.28 6.70
CA SER A 125 -17.16 15.13 7.87
C SER A 125 -16.30 16.36 7.53
N ASP A 126 -16.34 17.39 8.37
CA ASP A 126 -15.49 18.58 8.20
C ASP A 126 -14.00 18.22 8.22
N MET A 127 -13.60 17.24 9.04
CA MET A 127 -12.21 16.77 9.12
C MET A 127 -11.78 16.04 7.86
N GLY A 128 -12.63 15.16 7.34
CA GLY A 128 -12.39 14.45 6.08
C GLY A 128 -12.28 15.41 4.90
N LYS A 129 -13.16 16.41 4.81
CA LYS A 129 -13.12 17.45 3.78
C LYS A 129 -11.88 18.35 3.87
N LEU A 130 -11.41 18.61 5.08
CA LEU A 130 -10.20 19.40 5.30
C LEU A 130 -8.95 18.63 4.89
N TRP A 131 -8.82 17.37 5.31
CA TRP A 131 -7.57 16.61 5.21
C TRP A 131 -7.51 15.62 4.06
N ASN A 132 -8.62 14.99 3.72
CA ASN A 132 -8.67 13.83 2.81
C ASN A 132 -9.44 14.18 1.54
N SER A 133 -9.11 15.35 0.98
CA SER A 133 -9.64 15.76 -0.31
C SER A 133 -8.78 15.26 -1.48
N GLY A 134 -7.91 14.27 -1.25
CA GLY A 134 -7.10 13.57 -2.25
C GLY A 134 -7.80 12.32 -2.80
N ASP A 135 -7.04 11.43 -3.43
CA ASP A 135 -7.51 10.17 -4.00
C ASP A 135 -8.07 9.24 -2.93
N VAL A 136 -9.02 8.39 -3.31
CA VAL A 136 -9.50 7.30 -2.46
C VAL A 136 -9.25 5.96 -3.13
N TYR A 137 -8.62 5.04 -2.41
CA TYR A 137 -8.38 3.67 -2.87
C TYR A 137 -9.26 2.71 -2.07
N VAL A 138 -10.01 1.88 -2.78
CA VAL A 138 -10.81 0.80 -2.19
C VAL A 138 -10.53 -0.50 -2.92
N ASN A 139 -10.25 -1.55 -2.15
CA ASN A 139 -10.13 -2.90 -2.69
C ASN A 139 -11.46 -3.35 -3.32
N ILE A 140 -11.39 -3.96 -4.50
CA ILE A 140 -12.54 -4.57 -5.17
C ILE A 140 -12.36 -6.06 -5.48
N ALA A 141 -11.14 -6.58 -5.40
CA ALA A 141 -10.83 -7.99 -5.61
C ALA A 141 -9.38 -8.33 -5.22
N ASP A 142 -9.13 -9.62 -5.02
CA ASP A 142 -7.83 -10.18 -4.74
C ASP A 142 -7.57 -11.45 -5.56
N ASP A 143 -6.45 -12.12 -5.27
CA ASP A 143 -6.04 -13.34 -5.95
C ASP A 143 -7.14 -14.41 -6.02
N THR A 144 -8.03 -14.46 -5.03
CA THR A 144 -9.03 -15.53 -4.88
C THR A 144 -10.27 -15.31 -5.74
N ASN A 145 -10.47 -14.09 -6.26
CA ASN A 145 -11.63 -13.71 -7.07
C ASN A 145 -11.26 -12.88 -8.31
N TYR A 146 -10.09 -13.10 -8.90
CA TYR A 146 -9.66 -12.44 -10.15
C TYR A 146 -10.62 -12.57 -11.35
N ASP A 147 -11.57 -13.51 -11.31
CA ASP A 147 -12.55 -13.76 -12.38
C ASP A 147 -13.90 -13.07 -12.14
N ARG A 148 -14.09 -12.38 -11.01
CA ARG A 148 -15.32 -11.64 -10.69
C ARG A 148 -15.13 -10.55 -9.62
N ILE A 149 -15.89 -9.47 -9.74
CA ILE A 149 -16.10 -8.53 -8.63
C ILE A 149 -17.34 -9.01 -7.86
N HIS A 150 -17.18 -9.30 -6.58
CA HIS A 150 -18.29 -9.80 -5.76
C HIS A 150 -19.31 -8.68 -5.46
N ASP A 151 -20.60 -8.94 -5.60
CA ASP A 151 -21.67 -7.93 -5.37
C ASP A 151 -21.45 -6.63 -6.18
N GLN A 152 -20.92 -6.76 -7.40
CA GLN A 152 -20.52 -5.65 -8.28
C GLN A 152 -21.62 -4.60 -8.52
N GLU A 153 -22.90 -4.98 -8.43
CA GLU A 153 -24.04 -4.06 -8.53
C GLU A 153 -24.07 -2.97 -7.45
N LYS A 154 -23.33 -3.15 -6.35
CA LYS A 154 -23.24 -2.17 -5.25
C LYS A 154 -22.15 -1.12 -5.46
N LEU A 155 -21.17 -1.41 -6.31
CA LEU A 155 -19.97 -0.58 -6.46
C LEU A 155 -20.29 0.79 -7.10
N LEU A 156 -21.09 0.81 -8.18
CA LEU A 156 -21.51 2.08 -8.80
C LEU A 156 -22.36 2.95 -7.86
N PRO A 157 -23.42 2.43 -7.19
CA PRO A 157 -24.15 3.18 -6.17
C PRO A 157 -23.25 3.77 -5.09
N TRP A 158 -22.27 3.01 -4.60
CA TRP A 158 -21.30 3.50 -3.62
C TRP A 158 -20.45 4.65 -4.18
N MET A 159 -19.89 4.54 -5.39
CA MET A 159 -19.08 5.62 -6.00
C MET A 159 -19.90 6.91 -6.15
N LYS A 160 -21.17 6.81 -6.58
CA LYS A 160 -22.08 7.96 -6.66
C LYS A 160 -22.35 8.57 -5.29
N ASP A 161 -22.59 7.73 -4.26
CA ASP A 161 -22.81 8.20 -2.90
C ASP A 161 -21.57 8.89 -2.31
N TRP A 162 -20.39 8.32 -2.54
CA TRP A 162 -19.10 8.91 -2.17
C TRP A 162 -18.97 10.33 -2.74
N ARG A 163 -19.12 10.50 -4.06
CA ARG A 163 -19.07 11.81 -4.72
C ARG A 163 -20.06 12.79 -4.11
N ARG A 164 -21.31 12.35 -3.94
CA ARG A 164 -22.41 13.19 -3.44
C ARG A 164 -22.20 13.65 -2.00
N ARG A 165 -21.75 12.76 -1.11
CA ARG A 165 -21.65 13.06 0.34
C ARG A 165 -20.35 13.76 0.71
N THR A 166 -19.25 13.36 0.08
CA THR A 166 -17.92 13.92 0.40
C THR A 166 -17.63 15.19 -0.40
N GLY A 167 -18.18 15.31 -1.61
CA GLY A 167 -17.78 16.35 -2.57
C GLY A 167 -16.37 16.15 -3.11
N ASN A 168 -15.74 15.00 -2.84
CA ASN A 168 -14.42 14.65 -3.36
C ASN A 168 -14.50 14.50 -4.88
N ILE A 169 -13.60 15.17 -5.59
CA ILE A 169 -13.51 15.17 -7.07
C ILE A 169 -12.23 14.49 -7.58
N GLU A 170 -11.40 13.97 -6.69
CA GLU A 170 -10.14 13.30 -7.02
C GLU A 170 -10.39 11.84 -7.40
N ARG A 171 -9.35 11.06 -7.72
CA ARG A 171 -9.57 9.73 -8.31
C ARG A 171 -10.12 8.74 -7.29
N ILE A 172 -11.09 7.94 -7.73
CA ILE A 172 -11.50 6.71 -7.03
C ILE A 172 -10.73 5.55 -7.67
N TRP A 173 -9.74 5.04 -6.97
CA TRP A 173 -9.00 3.85 -7.36
C TRP A 173 -9.71 2.60 -6.86
N LEU A 174 -10.06 1.74 -7.82
CA LEU A 174 -10.66 0.45 -7.60
C LEU A 174 -9.52 -0.58 -7.65
N THR A 175 -9.07 -1.01 -6.48
CA THR A 175 -7.81 -1.73 -6.32
C THR A 175 -8.00 -3.25 -6.42
N TYR A 176 -7.06 -3.90 -7.10
CA TYR A 176 -6.88 -5.35 -7.11
C TYR A 176 -5.57 -5.70 -6.40
N GLY A 177 -5.61 -6.54 -5.36
CA GLY A 177 -4.44 -6.77 -4.50
C GLY A 177 -4.22 -8.19 -3.98
N ASP A 178 -3.32 -8.32 -3.00
CA ASP A 178 -2.95 -9.56 -2.26
C ASP A 178 -2.66 -10.79 -3.13
N ILE A 179 -1.77 -10.63 -4.11
CA ILE A 179 -1.45 -11.70 -5.07
C ILE A 179 -0.24 -12.52 -4.62
N SER A 180 -0.40 -13.84 -4.54
CA SER A 180 0.73 -14.74 -4.30
C SER A 180 1.73 -14.74 -5.48
N ARG A 181 3.03 -14.84 -5.18
CA ARG A 181 4.08 -14.99 -6.21
C ARG A 181 3.76 -16.09 -7.23
N GLY A 182 3.82 -15.76 -8.52
CA GLY A 182 3.52 -16.69 -9.62
C GLY A 182 2.08 -16.62 -10.15
N SER A 183 1.23 -15.79 -9.55
CA SER A 183 -0.15 -15.56 -9.99
C SER A 183 -0.30 -14.39 -10.98
N GLY A 184 0.78 -13.94 -11.65
CA GLY A 184 0.73 -12.80 -12.59
C GLY A 184 -0.28 -12.97 -13.74
N SER A 185 -0.56 -14.21 -14.16
CA SER A 185 -1.63 -14.49 -15.13
C SER A 185 -3.04 -14.10 -14.63
N ARG A 186 -3.28 -14.05 -13.32
CA ARG A 186 -4.55 -13.62 -12.72
C ARG A 186 -4.74 -12.11 -12.85
N MET A 187 -3.69 -11.30 -12.72
CA MET A 187 -3.73 -9.85 -13.00
C MET A 187 -4.22 -9.58 -14.42
N VAL A 188 -3.62 -10.26 -15.40
CA VAL A 188 -4.00 -10.13 -16.82
C VAL A 188 -5.46 -10.56 -17.04
N LYS A 189 -5.97 -11.54 -16.30
CA LYS A 189 -7.37 -11.95 -16.37
C LYS A 189 -8.30 -10.93 -15.71
N PHE A 190 -7.90 -10.35 -14.58
CA PHE A 190 -8.69 -9.35 -13.87
C PHE A 190 -8.96 -8.09 -14.72
N VAL A 191 -8.05 -7.72 -15.63
CA VAL A 191 -8.33 -6.67 -16.63
C VAL A 191 -9.64 -6.94 -17.40
N ASN A 192 -9.91 -8.20 -17.78
CA ASN A 192 -11.15 -8.54 -18.48
C ASN A 192 -12.36 -8.44 -17.55
N THR A 193 -12.22 -8.89 -16.30
CA THR A 193 -13.25 -8.81 -15.28
C THR A 193 -13.68 -7.36 -15.06
N PHE A 194 -12.70 -6.47 -14.89
CA PHE A 194 -12.94 -5.05 -14.69
C PHE A 194 -13.55 -4.38 -15.94
N GLY A 195 -13.04 -4.66 -17.13
CA GLY A 195 -13.64 -4.16 -18.37
C GLY A 195 -15.09 -4.61 -18.56
N THR A 196 -15.38 -5.87 -18.25
CA THR A 196 -16.75 -6.43 -18.29
C THR A 196 -17.67 -5.74 -17.29
N TYR A 197 -17.17 -5.44 -16.09
CA TYR A 197 -17.92 -4.66 -15.11
C TYR A 197 -18.29 -3.28 -15.65
N LEU A 198 -17.32 -2.53 -16.20
CA LEU A 198 -17.56 -1.20 -16.76
C LEU A 198 -18.63 -1.25 -17.86
N GLU A 199 -18.50 -2.16 -18.82
CA GLU A 199 -19.45 -2.28 -19.93
C GLU A 199 -20.88 -2.63 -19.49
N ASN A 200 -21.01 -3.45 -18.44
CA ASN A 200 -22.31 -3.94 -17.99
C ASN A 200 -22.99 -3.02 -16.98
N PHE A 201 -22.22 -2.26 -16.19
CA PHE A 201 -22.74 -1.52 -15.03
C PHE A 201 -22.56 -0.02 -15.10
N VAL A 202 -21.65 0.51 -15.92
CA VAL A 202 -21.32 1.94 -15.93
C VAL A 202 -21.61 2.54 -17.30
N SER A 203 -22.72 3.28 -17.42
CA SER A 203 -23.03 4.04 -18.63
C SER A 203 -22.18 5.31 -18.76
N ALA A 204 -22.26 6.00 -19.91
CA ALA A 204 -21.59 7.30 -20.09
C ALA A 204 -22.08 8.35 -19.07
N GLU A 205 -23.40 8.40 -18.81
CA GLU A 205 -23.99 9.30 -17.81
C GLU A 205 -23.52 8.96 -16.40
N ASP A 206 -23.41 7.67 -16.08
CA ASP A 206 -22.86 7.23 -14.79
C ASP A 206 -21.41 7.70 -14.64
N MET A 207 -20.59 7.53 -15.70
CA MET A 207 -19.19 7.92 -15.72
C MET A 207 -19.01 9.43 -15.51
N GLU A 208 -19.84 10.29 -16.12
CA GLU A 208 -19.81 11.74 -15.88
C GLU A 208 -20.00 12.10 -14.40
N GLY A 209 -20.78 11.30 -13.66
CA GLY A 209 -21.04 11.53 -12.24
C GLY A 209 -19.99 10.95 -11.28
N ILE A 210 -19.17 9.98 -11.70
CA ILE A 210 -18.19 9.30 -10.83
C ILE A 210 -16.73 9.58 -11.20
N ALA A 211 -16.46 9.99 -12.45
CA ALA A 211 -15.12 10.27 -12.92
C ALA A 211 -14.42 11.36 -12.07
N PRO A 212 -13.08 11.31 -11.96
CA PRO A 212 -12.21 10.26 -12.50
C PRO A 212 -12.20 8.99 -11.62
N ILE A 213 -12.15 7.82 -12.26
CA ILE A 213 -11.94 6.52 -11.60
C ILE A 213 -10.75 5.79 -12.21
N GLY A 214 -10.24 4.75 -11.55
CA GLY A 214 -9.19 3.95 -12.14
C GLY A 214 -9.09 2.54 -11.59
N LEU A 215 -8.41 1.68 -12.35
CA LEU A 215 -8.00 0.36 -11.89
C LEU A 215 -6.59 0.47 -11.32
N SER A 216 -6.44 0.20 -10.02
CA SER A 216 -5.15 0.15 -9.34
C SER A 216 -4.75 -1.29 -9.06
N TYR A 217 -3.45 -1.59 -9.17
CA TYR A 217 -2.87 -2.87 -8.78
C TYR A 217 -1.97 -2.66 -7.57
N ASP A 218 -2.34 -3.20 -6.42
CA ASP A 218 -1.48 -3.24 -5.24
C ASP A 218 -0.99 -4.67 -5.01
N VAL A 219 0.04 -5.02 -5.78
CA VAL A 219 0.54 -6.39 -5.92
C VAL A 219 2.06 -6.39 -5.84
N GLU A 220 2.59 -7.21 -4.95
CA GLU A 220 4.03 -7.26 -4.67
C GLU A 220 4.67 -8.52 -5.26
N HIS A 221 5.99 -8.47 -5.47
CA HIS A 221 6.83 -9.59 -5.89
C HIS A 221 6.49 -10.18 -7.27
N MET A 222 5.97 -9.34 -8.17
CA MET A 222 5.59 -9.74 -9.52
C MET A 222 6.76 -9.73 -10.51
N GLN A 223 6.72 -10.66 -11.48
CA GLN A 223 7.71 -10.67 -12.55
C GLN A 223 7.49 -9.46 -13.49
N PRO A 224 8.56 -8.79 -13.97
CA PRO A 224 8.43 -7.64 -14.87
C PRO A 224 7.54 -7.89 -16.08
N GLU A 225 7.63 -9.08 -16.68
CA GLU A 225 6.82 -9.42 -17.88
C GLU A 225 5.33 -9.53 -17.58
N ASP A 226 4.95 -9.98 -16.38
CA ASP A 226 3.55 -10.03 -15.96
C ASP A 226 3.01 -8.61 -15.73
N ILE A 227 3.82 -7.72 -15.15
CA ILE A 227 3.51 -6.29 -14.97
C ILE A 227 3.28 -5.65 -16.35
N LYS A 228 4.25 -5.78 -17.27
CA LYS A 228 4.15 -5.22 -18.63
C LYS A 228 2.90 -5.72 -19.36
N LYS A 229 2.68 -7.03 -19.37
CA LYS A 229 1.54 -7.64 -20.05
C LYS A 229 0.21 -7.16 -19.47
N THR A 230 0.14 -6.99 -18.15
CA THR A 230 -1.05 -6.48 -17.46
C THR A 230 -1.30 -5.03 -17.85
N LEU A 231 -0.28 -4.17 -17.78
CA LEU A 231 -0.40 -2.74 -18.11
C LEU A 231 -0.79 -2.50 -19.57
N LEU A 232 -0.14 -3.17 -20.52
CA LEU A 232 -0.50 -3.06 -21.94
C LEU A 232 -1.94 -3.48 -22.19
N LYS A 233 -2.38 -4.57 -21.55
CA LYS A 233 -3.76 -5.03 -21.66
C LYS A 233 -4.75 -4.07 -20.98
N ALA A 234 -4.38 -3.49 -19.84
CA ALA A 234 -5.22 -2.54 -19.11
C ALA A 234 -5.37 -1.23 -19.90
N GLN A 235 -4.32 -0.75 -20.55
CA GLN A 235 -4.38 0.41 -21.45
C GLN A 235 -5.29 0.12 -22.66
N GLN A 236 -5.16 -1.05 -23.29
CA GLN A 236 -6.05 -1.44 -24.39
C GLN A 236 -7.51 -1.54 -23.93
N MET A 237 -7.77 -2.17 -22.77
CA MET A 237 -9.11 -2.23 -22.17
C MET A 237 -9.68 -0.84 -21.93
N LYS A 238 -8.89 0.08 -21.37
CA LYS A 238 -9.31 1.46 -21.15
C LYS A 238 -9.73 2.13 -22.47
N GLU A 239 -8.93 2.00 -23.53
CA GLU A 239 -9.25 2.59 -24.84
C GLU A 239 -10.52 1.99 -25.45
N ASP A 240 -10.62 0.66 -25.45
CA ASP A 240 -11.74 -0.07 -26.05
C ASP A 240 -13.05 0.22 -25.33
N VAL A 241 -13.07 0.13 -23.99
CA VAL A 241 -14.25 0.40 -23.18
C VAL A 241 -14.63 1.87 -23.28
N SER A 242 -13.69 2.81 -23.16
CA SER A 242 -14.00 4.24 -23.23
C SER A 242 -14.63 4.60 -24.58
N LYS A 243 -14.08 4.07 -25.68
CA LYS A 243 -14.62 4.28 -27.02
C LYS A 243 -16.01 3.66 -27.20
N LYS A 244 -16.18 2.42 -26.75
CA LYS A 244 -17.45 1.68 -26.90
C LYS A 244 -18.57 2.30 -26.07
N MET A 245 -18.26 2.68 -24.84
CA MET A 245 -19.23 3.21 -23.89
C MET A 245 -19.44 4.72 -24.02
N GLY A 246 -18.58 5.42 -24.76
CA GLY A 246 -18.66 6.88 -24.94
C GLY A 246 -18.20 7.65 -23.71
N TYR A 247 -17.23 7.12 -22.95
CA TYR A 247 -16.71 7.80 -21.77
C TYR A 247 -15.89 9.03 -22.15
N PRO A 248 -15.99 10.14 -21.38
CA PRO A 248 -15.14 11.31 -21.58
C PRO A 248 -13.64 11.00 -21.46
N THR A 249 -12.81 11.72 -22.21
CA THR A 249 -11.35 11.63 -22.08
C THR A 249 -10.93 11.97 -20.65
N GLY A 250 -10.04 11.17 -20.07
CA GLY A 250 -9.55 11.37 -18.70
C GLY A 250 -10.54 10.95 -17.62
N SER A 251 -11.52 10.10 -17.95
CA SER A 251 -12.44 9.51 -16.96
C SER A 251 -11.91 8.23 -16.30
N LEU A 252 -11.11 7.46 -17.03
CA LEU A 252 -10.59 6.15 -16.62
C LEU A 252 -9.06 6.14 -16.63
N PHE A 253 -8.44 5.61 -15.59
CA PHE A 253 -6.99 5.56 -15.40
C PHE A 253 -6.51 4.16 -15.01
N ILE A 254 -5.23 3.87 -15.29
CA ILE A 254 -4.53 2.68 -14.84
C ILE A 254 -3.40 3.07 -13.89
N ASP A 255 -3.42 2.52 -12.67
CA ASP A 255 -2.41 2.65 -11.64
C ASP A 255 -1.75 1.30 -11.32
N PHE A 256 -0.50 1.35 -10.85
CA PHE A 256 0.21 0.18 -10.37
C PHE A 256 1.16 0.56 -9.24
N ALA A 257 1.13 -0.19 -8.15
CA ALA A 257 1.99 0.05 -7.00
C ALA A 257 3.47 -0.29 -7.31
N ILE A 258 4.37 0.61 -6.92
CA ILE A 258 5.82 0.34 -6.94
C ILE A 258 6.19 -0.12 -5.54
N GLU A 259 6.41 -1.43 -5.40
CA GLU A 259 6.80 -2.05 -4.14
C GLU A 259 8.21 -1.66 -3.69
N GLY A 260 8.50 -2.01 -2.44
CA GLY A 260 9.79 -1.70 -1.86
C GLY A 260 10.94 -2.64 -2.25
N GLN A 261 10.64 -3.86 -2.71
CA GLN A 261 11.66 -4.80 -3.15
C GLN A 261 12.18 -4.42 -4.54
N LYS A 262 13.49 -4.61 -4.77
CA LYS A 262 14.12 -4.24 -6.04
C LYS A 262 13.47 -4.95 -7.23
N ASN A 263 12.85 -4.16 -8.10
CA ASN A 263 12.23 -4.59 -9.35
C ASN A 263 12.35 -3.48 -10.40
N THR A 264 13.59 -3.14 -10.75
CA THR A 264 13.89 -1.98 -11.62
C THR A 264 13.21 -2.06 -12.98
N LEU A 265 13.21 -3.25 -13.62
CA LEU A 265 12.57 -3.43 -14.92
C LEU A 265 11.04 -3.38 -14.83
N GLY A 266 10.45 -3.97 -13.78
CA GLY A 266 9.01 -3.84 -13.53
C GLY A 266 8.60 -2.39 -13.31
N THR A 267 9.38 -1.64 -12.53
CA THR A 267 9.18 -0.21 -12.28
C THR A 267 9.28 0.62 -13.56
N GLN A 268 10.25 0.32 -14.44
CA GLN A 268 10.32 0.96 -15.76
C GLN A 268 9.03 0.74 -16.55
N TYR A 269 8.50 -0.48 -16.60
CA TYR A 269 7.25 -0.77 -17.30
C TYR A 269 6.04 -0.06 -16.68
N ILE A 270 6.00 0.07 -15.35
CA ILE A 270 4.99 0.90 -14.67
C ILE A 270 5.06 2.34 -15.17
N MET A 271 6.25 2.95 -15.13
CA MET A 271 6.43 4.34 -15.53
C MET A 271 6.16 4.61 -17.01
N GLU A 272 6.45 3.65 -17.89
CA GLU A 272 6.23 3.77 -19.34
C GLU A 272 4.75 3.56 -19.73
N TYR A 273 4.03 2.65 -19.08
CA TYR A 273 2.73 2.18 -19.56
C TYR A 273 1.54 2.54 -18.66
N ALA A 274 1.73 2.75 -17.36
CA ALA A 274 0.65 3.19 -16.48
C ALA A 274 0.34 4.68 -16.68
N ASP A 275 -0.85 5.12 -16.27
CA ASP A 275 -1.16 6.56 -16.17
C ASP A 275 -0.68 7.13 -14.82
N HIS A 276 -0.59 6.27 -13.82
CA HIS A 276 -0.21 6.61 -12.46
C HIS A 276 0.59 5.48 -11.80
N ALA A 277 1.40 5.82 -10.81
CA ALA A 277 2.17 4.87 -10.02
C ALA A 277 2.08 5.21 -8.53
N THR A 278 1.72 4.22 -7.70
CA THR A 278 1.61 4.40 -6.26
C THR A 278 2.87 3.85 -5.58
N MET A 279 3.78 4.71 -5.17
CA MET A 279 5.11 4.32 -4.69
C MET A 279 5.12 4.04 -3.19
N MET A 280 5.39 2.80 -2.80
CA MET A 280 5.41 2.35 -1.41
C MET A 280 6.70 2.79 -0.70
N LEU A 281 6.59 3.83 0.10
CA LEU A 281 7.69 4.47 0.82
C LEU A 281 7.54 4.31 2.33
N TYR A 282 7.42 3.07 2.82
CA TYR A 282 7.14 2.78 4.22
C TYR A 282 8.32 3.13 5.13
N ARG A 283 8.46 4.40 5.50
CA ARG A 283 9.28 4.90 6.59
C ARG A 283 8.55 6.05 7.29
N ASN A 284 8.77 6.22 8.59
CA ASN A 284 8.09 7.26 9.37
C ASN A 284 9.00 8.38 9.89
N ALA A 285 10.29 8.40 9.56
CA ALA A 285 11.22 9.46 9.98
C ALA A 285 11.96 10.05 8.78
N ILE A 286 12.25 11.35 8.82
CA ILE A 286 13.04 12.05 7.77
C ILE A 286 14.52 11.67 7.81
N ASP A 287 15.12 11.67 9.00
CA ASP A 287 16.49 11.28 9.26
C ASP A 287 16.50 10.14 10.28
N GLY A 288 17.36 9.14 10.08
CA GLY A 288 17.48 7.99 10.97
C GLY A 288 18.91 7.53 11.15
N ASP A 289 19.18 6.82 12.25
CA ASP A 289 20.54 6.50 12.70
C ASP A 289 21.31 5.49 11.80
N TYR A 290 20.69 4.94 10.74
CA TYR A 290 21.27 3.83 9.95
C TYR A 290 20.91 3.81 8.45
N ALA A 291 20.86 4.96 7.75
CA ALA A 291 20.53 5.01 6.31
C ALA A 291 19.25 4.20 6.01
N ASP A 292 18.22 4.46 6.82
CA ASP A 292 16.98 3.68 6.87
C ASP A 292 15.77 4.60 7.14
N ASP A 293 15.88 5.86 6.71
CA ASP A 293 14.86 6.91 6.83
C ASP A 293 14.17 7.19 5.49
N LEU A 294 13.21 8.12 5.50
CA LEU A 294 12.43 8.50 4.32
C LEU A 294 13.30 9.08 3.21
N VAL A 295 14.32 9.89 3.52
CA VAL A 295 15.15 10.54 2.50
C VAL A 295 16.07 9.52 1.85
N TYR A 296 16.71 8.67 2.65
CA TYR A 296 17.46 7.53 2.14
C TYR A 296 16.58 6.61 1.29
N ARG A 297 15.37 6.32 1.77
CA ARG A 297 14.43 5.45 1.06
C ARG A 297 14.00 6.08 -0.26
N MET A 298 13.69 7.38 -0.27
CA MET A 298 13.36 8.12 -1.48
C MET A 298 14.54 8.09 -2.47
N ASN A 299 15.76 8.31 -1.98
CA ASN A 299 16.95 8.22 -2.81
C ASN A 299 17.09 6.82 -3.44
N TYR A 300 16.93 5.75 -2.66
CA TYR A 300 16.90 4.38 -3.18
C TYR A 300 15.79 4.18 -4.23
N MET A 301 14.58 4.67 -3.95
CA MET A 301 13.47 4.53 -4.89
C MET A 301 13.77 5.25 -6.22
N MET A 302 14.49 6.37 -6.20
CA MET A 302 14.80 7.10 -7.43
C MET A 302 16.08 6.66 -8.14
N SER A 303 17.10 6.21 -7.41
CA SER A 303 18.38 5.81 -8.00
C SER A 303 18.43 4.33 -8.40
N GLU A 304 17.74 3.45 -7.66
CA GLU A 304 17.82 2.00 -7.83
C GLU A 304 16.52 1.38 -8.35
N GLN A 305 15.37 1.78 -7.79
CA GLN A 305 14.08 1.20 -8.15
C GLN A 305 13.55 1.81 -9.45
N CYS A 306 13.33 3.12 -9.49
CA CYS A 306 13.02 3.85 -10.73
C CYS A 306 14.28 4.47 -11.34
N ALA A 307 15.29 3.64 -11.65
CA ALA A 307 16.50 4.15 -12.29
C ALA A 307 16.21 4.97 -13.57
N VAL A 308 15.18 4.61 -14.33
CA VAL A 308 14.75 5.36 -15.53
C VAL A 308 14.23 6.77 -15.24
N CYS A 309 13.76 7.05 -14.01
CA CYS A 309 13.29 8.37 -13.61
C CYS A 309 14.42 9.40 -13.49
N THR A 310 15.67 8.96 -13.34
CA THR A 310 16.83 9.86 -13.17
C THR A 310 17.75 9.89 -14.40
N GLN A 311 17.49 9.05 -15.40
CA GLN A 311 18.27 8.95 -16.63
C GLN A 311 17.64 9.74 -17.80
N PRO A 312 18.43 10.14 -18.81
CA PRO A 312 17.89 10.83 -19.99
C PRO A 312 16.72 10.06 -20.63
N GLY A 313 15.65 10.79 -20.98
CA GLY A 313 14.41 10.21 -21.49
C GLY A 313 13.30 10.06 -20.45
N TRP A 314 13.57 10.43 -19.18
CA TRP A 314 12.58 10.50 -18.10
C TRP A 314 11.37 11.39 -18.47
N GLU A 315 11.55 12.36 -19.36
CA GLU A 315 10.51 13.27 -19.87
C GLU A 315 9.42 12.53 -20.66
N ASN A 316 9.72 11.32 -21.17
CA ASN A 316 8.79 10.51 -21.93
C ASN A 316 8.02 9.51 -21.05
N LEU A 317 8.34 9.43 -19.75
CA LEU A 317 7.62 8.60 -18.82
C LEU A 317 6.21 9.14 -18.64
N LYS A 318 5.24 8.22 -18.59
CA LYS A 318 3.82 8.53 -18.64
C LYS A 318 3.23 8.66 -17.24
N ALA A 319 3.60 7.74 -16.35
CA ALA A 319 2.97 7.65 -15.04
C ALA A 319 3.33 8.86 -14.16
N LYS A 320 2.33 9.35 -13.41
CA LYS A 320 2.55 10.29 -12.30
C LYS A 320 2.66 9.51 -10.99
N ILE A 321 3.64 9.86 -10.16
CA ILE A 321 3.93 9.18 -8.90
C ILE A 321 3.18 9.85 -7.75
N THR A 322 2.49 9.03 -6.97
CA THR A 322 2.00 9.35 -5.63
C THR A 322 2.82 8.58 -4.60
N ILE A 323 3.18 9.22 -3.50
CA ILE A 323 3.94 8.58 -2.41
C ILE A 323 2.96 7.96 -1.42
N MET A 324 3.07 6.65 -1.20
CA MET A 324 2.28 5.89 -0.25
C MET A 324 3.08 5.54 1.00
N LEU A 325 2.51 5.82 2.17
CA LEU A 325 3.06 5.46 3.48
C LEU A 325 2.22 4.39 4.17
N GLU A 326 2.80 3.71 5.15
CA GLU A 326 2.08 2.73 5.97
C GLU A 326 1.47 3.40 7.21
N GLY A 327 0.18 3.16 7.43
CA GLY A 327 -0.57 3.65 8.59
C GLY A 327 -0.86 2.57 9.65
N SER A 328 -0.52 1.31 9.37
CA SER A 328 -0.89 0.19 10.23
C SER A 328 -0.13 0.14 11.55
N CYS A 329 -0.84 -0.03 12.66
CA CYS A 329 -0.20 -0.27 13.96
C CYS A 329 0.26 -1.72 14.16
N THR A 330 -0.08 -2.60 13.21
CA THR A 330 0.23 -4.03 13.25
C THR A 330 1.27 -4.41 12.20
N VAL A 331 2.03 -3.44 11.68
CA VAL A 331 3.27 -3.75 10.98
C VAL A 331 4.11 -4.58 11.93
N GLY A 332 4.68 -5.68 11.42
CA GLY A 332 5.44 -6.63 12.22
C GLY A 332 6.73 -6.03 12.77
N LYS A 333 7.87 -6.67 12.51
CA LYS A 333 9.15 -6.15 13.01
C LYS A 333 9.44 -4.76 12.45
N TYR A 334 9.98 -3.89 13.30
CA TYR A 334 10.36 -2.51 13.01
C TYR A 334 9.17 -1.59 12.75
N CYS A 335 8.04 -1.82 13.42
CA CYS A 335 6.85 -0.98 13.25
C CYS A 335 7.17 0.51 13.45
N HIS A 336 7.95 0.86 14.49
CA HIS A 336 8.39 2.23 14.78
C HIS A 336 9.15 2.93 13.66
N LYS A 337 9.67 2.18 12.68
CA LYS A 337 10.39 2.72 11.53
C LYS A 337 9.55 2.79 10.28
N LEU A 338 8.59 1.88 10.16
CA LEU A 338 7.86 1.63 8.92
C LEU A 338 6.53 2.35 8.87
N SER A 339 5.87 2.46 10.03
CA SER A 339 4.49 2.92 10.13
C SER A 339 4.39 4.28 10.80
N MET A 340 3.57 5.15 10.21
CA MET A 340 3.20 6.43 10.81
C MET A 340 2.37 6.25 12.09
N CYS A 341 1.82 5.06 12.37
CA CYS A 341 1.03 4.83 13.59
C CYS A 341 1.90 4.97 14.85
N ALA A 342 3.22 4.74 14.72
CA ALA A 342 4.13 4.88 15.83
C ALA A 342 4.08 6.28 16.45
N ASP A 343 3.71 7.32 15.70
CA ASP A 343 3.63 8.70 16.13
C ASP A 343 2.19 9.11 16.49
N ASP A 344 1.61 8.36 17.42
CA ASP A 344 0.28 8.58 18.00
C ASP A 344 0.16 9.90 18.79
N THR A 345 -1.05 10.47 18.79
CA THR A 345 -1.52 11.55 19.66
C THR A 345 -3.01 11.40 19.99
N THR A 346 -3.41 11.80 21.20
CA THR A 346 -4.82 11.87 21.62
C THR A 346 -5.52 13.17 21.23
N ARG A 347 -4.78 14.15 20.68
CA ARG A 347 -5.26 15.52 20.45
C ARG A 347 -5.10 15.92 18.99
N TYR A 348 -5.96 16.81 18.54
CA TYR A 348 -5.83 17.51 17.27
C TYR A 348 -6.17 18.99 17.46
N PRO A 349 -5.39 19.94 16.92
CA PRO A 349 -4.12 19.76 16.18
C PRO A 349 -2.95 19.33 17.09
N ASP A 350 -1.97 18.64 16.51
CA ASP A 350 -0.71 18.24 17.17
C ASP A 350 0.39 17.93 16.13
N PRO A 351 1.39 18.79 15.92
CA PRO A 351 2.45 18.55 14.92
C PRO A 351 3.43 17.44 15.33
N SER A 352 3.36 16.93 16.57
CA SER A 352 4.22 15.86 17.06
C SER A 352 3.58 14.47 16.95
N GLY A 353 2.37 14.35 16.41
CA GLY A 353 1.74 13.06 16.15
C GLY A 353 0.52 13.15 15.23
N GLY A 354 -0.07 12.00 14.91
CA GLY A 354 -1.28 11.91 14.10
C GLY A 354 -1.11 12.48 12.69
N VAL A 355 -2.17 13.12 12.18
CA VAL A 355 -2.23 13.52 10.76
C VAL A 355 -1.31 14.69 10.44
N GLU A 356 -1.14 15.66 11.35
CA GLU A 356 -0.29 16.83 11.12
C GLU A 356 1.18 16.43 11.06
N TYR A 357 1.62 15.52 11.94
CA TYR A 357 2.95 14.94 11.86
C TYR A 357 3.23 14.30 10.50
N ALA A 358 2.36 13.40 10.05
CA ALA A 358 2.53 12.71 8.77
C ALA A 358 2.59 13.70 7.59
N TRP A 359 1.75 14.73 7.62
CA TRP A 359 1.71 15.78 6.60
C TRP A 359 2.98 16.63 6.58
N ASP A 360 3.41 17.14 7.74
CA ASP A 360 4.59 18.00 7.84
C ASP A 360 5.86 17.24 7.42
N LEU A 361 5.98 15.99 7.87
CA LEU A 361 7.07 15.10 7.50
C LEU A 361 7.13 14.86 5.99
N LEU A 362 6.00 14.62 5.33
CA LEU A 362 5.95 14.42 3.87
C LEU A 362 6.28 15.67 3.06
N ASN A 363 5.91 16.86 3.56
CA ASN A 363 6.30 18.12 2.93
C ASN A 363 7.79 18.41 3.10
N GLU A 364 8.37 18.04 4.24
CA GLU A 364 9.81 18.06 4.41
C GLU A 364 10.52 17.10 3.44
N LEU A 365 10.02 15.86 3.29
CA LEU A 365 10.55 14.91 2.32
C LEU A 365 10.51 15.46 0.89
N LYS A 366 9.39 16.07 0.49
CA LYS A 366 9.29 16.73 -0.82
C LYS A 366 10.37 17.79 -1.01
N ALA A 367 10.55 18.67 -0.02
CA ALA A 367 11.59 19.71 -0.10
C ALA A 367 12.99 19.08 -0.22
N ARG A 368 13.28 18.06 0.60
CA ARG A 368 14.57 17.37 0.63
C ARG A 368 14.86 16.56 -0.62
N THR A 369 13.84 16.02 -1.29
CA THR A 369 13.99 15.31 -2.57
C THR A 369 14.68 16.19 -3.62
N VAL A 370 14.42 17.50 -3.58
CA VAL A 370 15.06 18.46 -4.50
C VAL A 370 16.33 19.06 -3.88
N SER A 371 16.30 19.54 -2.64
CA SER A 371 17.45 20.23 -2.04
C SER A 371 18.67 19.33 -1.87
N ASP A 372 18.45 18.04 -1.64
CA ASP A 372 19.52 17.06 -1.41
C ASP A 372 20.01 16.46 -2.74
N GLY A 373 19.43 16.88 -3.88
CA GLY A 373 19.85 16.49 -5.22
C GLY A 373 19.43 15.08 -5.63
N ILE A 374 18.40 14.50 -5.00
CA ILE A 374 17.83 13.21 -5.43
C ILE A 374 17.18 13.36 -6.80
N LEU A 375 16.43 14.46 -6.99
CA LEU A 375 15.86 14.88 -8.27
C LEU A 375 16.08 16.38 -8.47
N THR A 376 16.10 16.81 -9.74
CA THR A 376 15.91 18.23 -10.04
C THR A 376 14.46 18.65 -9.78
N GLN A 377 14.20 19.95 -9.62
CA GLN A 377 12.83 20.47 -9.51
C GLN A 377 11.98 20.07 -10.73
N GLU A 378 12.57 20.12 -11.93
CA GLU A 378 11.89 19.77 -13.19
C GLU A 378 11.51 18.28 -13.23
N GLN A 379 12.42 17.41 -12.81
CA GLN A 379 12.14 15.97 -12.68
C GLN A 379 11.02 15.73 -11.67
N PHE A 380 11.08 16.37 -10.50
CA PHE A 380 10.04 16.21 -9.48
C PHE A 380 8.67 16.65 -9.99
N ASP A 381 8.56 17.87 -10.53
CA ASP A 381 7.29 18.43 -10.98
C ASP A 381 6.67 17.65 -12.16
N SER A 382 7.50 17.01 -12.96
CA SER A 382 7.04 16.16 -14.06
C SER A 382 6.72 14.73 -13.64
N LEU A 383 7.48 14.13 -12.73
CA LEU A 383 7.27 12.72 -12.38
C LEU A 383 6.18 12.55 -11.31
N TYR A 384 6.00 13.51 -10.41
CA TYR A 384 5.08 13.39 -9.28
C TYR A 384 3.73 14.06 -9.55
N ASP A 385 2.68 13.55 -8.92
CA ASP A 385 1.34 14.15 -9.04
C ASP A 385 1.16 15.37 -8.12
N ILE A 386 1.96 16.41 -8.37
CA ILE A 386 1.97 17.64 -7.57
C ILE A 386 0.67 18.47 -7.66
N ASN A 387 -0.16 18.20 -8.68
CA ASN A 387 -1.42 18.89 -8.93
C ASN A 387 -2.66 18.06 -8.54
N GLY A 388 -2.51 16.75 -8.39
CA GLY A 388 -3.49 15.83 -7.81
C GLY A 388 -3.12 15.47 -6.38
N SER A 389 -3.05 14.18 -6.10
CA SER A 389 -2.89 13.61 -4.75
C SER A 389 -1.45 13.15 -4.52
N LEU A 390 -0.54 14.06 -4.18
CA LEU A 390 0.89 13.72 -4.04
C LEU A 390 1.19 12.64 -2.99
N TYR A 391 0.35 12.53 -1.96
CA TYR A 391 0.57 11.62 -0.85
C TYR A 391 -0.69 10.82 -0.53
N VAL A 392 -0.52 9.58 -0.08
CA VAL A 392 -1.58 8.70 0.43
C VAL A 392 -1.07 7.93 1.65
N ILE A 393 -1.92 7.72 2.66
CA ILE A 393 -1.60 6.79 3.75
C ILE A 393 -2.46 5.54 3.60
N HIS A 394 -1.78 4.41 3.59
CA HIS A 394 -2.29 3.06 3.58
C HIS A 394 -2.94 2.68 4.91
N ASN A 395 -3.92 1.77 4.84
CA ASN A 395 -4.60 1.19 6.00
C ASN A 395 -5.47 2.18 6.78
N TRP A 396 -6.50 2.69 6.10
CA TRP A 396 -7.48 3.65 6.63
C TRP A 396 -8.07 3.26 8.00
N GLU A 397 -8.23 1.97 8.25
CA GLU A 397 -8.74 1.42 9.50
C GLU A 397 -7.95 1.94 10.72
N TRP A 398 -6.64 2.16 10.56
CA TRP A 398 -5.79 2.79 11.57
C TRP A 398 -5.66 4.30 11.38
N VAL A 399 -5.55 4.77 10.14
CA VAL A 399 -5.35 6.20 9.83
C VAL A 399 -6.52 7.06 10.32
N ARG A 400 -7.76 6.53 10.37
CA ARG A 400 -8.92 7.25 10.91
C ARG A 400 -8.76 7.67 12.38
N CYS A 401 -7.82 7.06 13.11
CA CYS A 401 -7.51 7.41 14.50
C CYS A 401 -6.56 8.62 14.63
N TYR A 402 -5.92 9.07 13.54
CA TYR A 402 -4.88 10.10 13.56
C TYR A 402 -5.40 11.52 13.85
N TYR A 403 -6.72 11.67 13.92
CA TYR A 403 -7.42 12.95 14.08
C TYR A 403 -7.80 13.23 15.55
N GLY A 404 -7.25 12.44 16.49
CA GLY A 404 -7.41 12.59 17.93
C GLY A 404 -8.69 11.98 18.51
N ASP A 405 -8.70 11.83 19.83
CA ASP A 405 -9.75 11.12 20.57
C ASP A 405 -11.10 11.81 20.47
N ASP A 406 -11.12 13.14 20.47
CA ASP A 406 -12.35 13.90 20.43
C ASP A 406 -13.08 13.75 19.10
N PHE A 407 -12.32 13.64 17.99
CA PHE A 407 -12.90 13.30 16.69
C PHE A 407 -13.35 11.84 16.67
N SER A 408 -12.50 10.92 17.14
CA SER A 408 -12.81 9.49 17.21
C SER A 408 -14.09 9.21 18.02
N ARG A 409 -14.29 9.90 19.16
CA ARG A 409 -15.52 9.85 19.97
C ARG A 409 -16.75 10.33 19.19
N LYS A 410 -16.64 11.42 18.42
CA LYS A 410 -17.75 11.94 17.62
C LYS A 410 -18.15 11.00 16.49
N MET A 411 -17.16 10.33 15.88
CA MET A 411 -17.39 9.37 14.80
C MET A 411 -17.74 7.96 15.29
N GLY A 412 -17.63 7.69 16.59
CA GLY A 412 -17.92 6.38 17.17
C GLY A 412 -16.83 5.34 16.91
N TYR A 413 -15.58 5.75 16.63
CA TYR A 413 -14.45 4.84 16.42
C TYR A 413 -13.92 4.33 17.76
N SER A 414 -14.63 3.36 18.35
CA SER A 414 -14.30 2.83 19.68
C SER A 414 -12.96 2.11 19.75
N ASP A 415 -12.53 1.51 18.65
CA ASP A 415 -11.23 0.88 18.48
C ASP A 415 -10.08 1.90 18.53
N CYS A 416 -10.27 3.10 17.98
CA CYS A 416 -9.31 4.20 18.16
C CYS A 416 -9.12 4.57 19.63
N LEU A 417 -10.18 4.51 20.44
CA LEU A 417 -10.10 4.88 21.86
C LEU A 417 -9.59 3.75 22.75
N SER A 418 -9.83 2.49 22.37
CA SER A 418 -9.57 1.32 23.22
C SER A 418 -8.36 0.50 22.82
N GLN A 419 -7.96 0.53 21.54
CA GLN A 419 -6.91 -0.36 21.00
C GLN A 419 -5.78 0.42 20.33
N TYR A 420 -6.08 1.48 19.59
CA TYR A 420 -5.08 2.20 18.78
C TYR A 420 -3.88 2.69 19.60
N HIS A 421 -4.09 3.43 20.70
CA HIS A 421 -2.99 3.93 21.53
C HIS A 421 -2.12 2.83 22.13
N GLU A 422 -2.72 1.68 22.48
CA GLU A 422 -1.97 0.52 22.97
C GLU A 422 -1.09 -0.07 21.86
N LEU A 423 -1.65 -0.22 20.65
CA LEU A 423 -0.93 -0.78 19.51
C LEU A 423 0.12 0.18 18.96
N ALA A 424 -0.15 1.49 18.94
CA ALA A 424 0.85 2.52 18.65
C ALA A 424 1.99 2.49 19.68
N GLY A 425 1.67 2.33 20.97
CA GLY A 425 2.65 2.14 22.03
C GLY A 425 3.53 0.91 21.83
N LYS A 426 2.95 -0.22 21.40
CA LYS A 426 3.71 -1.43 21.02
C LYS A 426 4.55 -1.20 19.78
N CYS A 427 3.98 -0.56 18.76
CA CYS A 427 4.65 -0.22 17.52
C CYS A 427 5.92 0.61 17.76
N ARG A 428 5.85 1.59 18.66
CA ARG A 428 6.98 2.45 19.07
C ARG A 428 8.04 1.71 19.90
N ALA A 429 7.68 0.60 20.54
CA ALA A 429 8.54 -0.15 21.45
C ALA A 429 9.24 -1.36 20.82
N ASP A 430 8.62 -1.95 19.78
CA ASP A 430 9.27 -2.88 18.84
C ASP A 430 10.34 -2.16 18.03
#